data_AF-A0A9K3LJP0-F1
#
_entry.id   AF-A0A9K3LJP0-F1
#
_cell.length_a   1.000
_cell.length_b   1.000
_cell.length_c   1.000
_cell.angle_alpha   90.00
_cell.angle_beta   90.00
_cell.angle_gamma   90.00
#
_symmetry.space_group_name_H-M   'P 1'
#
loop_
_entity.id
_entity.type
_entity.pdbx_description
1 polymer ?
#
loop_
_entity_poly.entity_id
_entity_poly.type
_entity_poly.pdbx_seq_one_letter_code
_entity_poly.pdbx_strand_id
1 'polypeptide(L)'
;MAMSGRGFLLVGSIYTDYRWTVRQKSPRHRCLCNRMLAPNGLMAKYAAVLAVALLPQLVHSLKTRSTKGISYGWQLVYLFGLVLNFIYFLMIKATAAWATLTIEVFFCTWLLVLKIKIDGLECSSRSEANAKDISGDKDDAAACKSGHTDLESLDLELKSGLDNALNRAICVVDGNVDLTRNVDDLICKDAIRFRHDSTIGPYTLVNGAYRGFHIMIDAVFTIELPPEFGNDLLTQMCALAKIHGVRVVHDHAEIFDGTTPGFVAVALLDESHMSAHCYSGQGKLTFDVFTTCGANPDCTRKVARDVLFYLRRNLGGDAKYQIHHLVPLRPVHKGIGY
;
A
#
# COMPACT_ATOMS: atom_id res chain seq x y z
N MET A 1 -9.99 -13.03 12.16
CA MET A 1 -10.53 -11.68 12.45
C MET A 1 -9.35 -10.72 12.55
N ALA A 2 -8.86 -10.23 11.40
CA ALA A 2 -7.66 -9.42 11.31
C ALA A 2 -8.03 -7.93 11.42
N MET A 3 -7.62 -7.26 12.50
CA MET A 3 -7.70 -5.81 12.59
C MET A 3 -6.56 -5.23 11.76
N SER A 4 -6.89 -4.70 10.58
CA SER A 4 -5.93 -3.99 9.74
C SER A 4 -5.49 -2.71 10.43
N GLY A 5 -4.17 -2.50 10.49
CA GLY A 5 -3.56 -1.29 11.00
C GLY A 5 -3.82 -0.12 10.06
N ARG A 6 -5.00 0.50 10.18
CA ARG A 6 -5.22 1.88 9.72
C ARG A 6 -4.85 2.80 10.88
N GLY A 7 -3.58 3.21 10.88
CA GLY A 7 -3.09 4.26 11.76
C GLY A 7 -3.91 5.53 11.55
N PHE A 8 -4.57 5.94 12.61
CA PHE A 8 -5.26 7.21 12.81
C PHE A 8 -4.25 8.37 12.58
N LEU A 9 -4.16 8.89 11.35
CA LEU A 9 -3.56 10.20 11.06
C LEU A 9 -4.68 11.25 11.05
N LEU A 10 -5.20 11.54 12.23
CA LEU A 10 -6.17 12.63 12.45
C LEU A 10 -5.94 13.26 13.83
N VAL A 11 -4.69 13.63 14.13
CA VAL A 11 -4.37 14.50 15.28
C VAL A 11 -3.27 15.48 14.86
N GLY A 12 -3.59 16.40 13.95
CA GLY A 12 -2.63 17.39 13.46
C GLY A 12 -3.16 18.81 13.26
N SER A 13 -4.46 19.07 13.45
CA SER A 13 -5.00 20.39 13.08
C SER A 13 -6.26 20.79 13.87
N ILE A 14 -6.20 20.77 15.21
CA ILE A 14 -7.25 21.40 16.06
C ILE A 14 -6.62 22.27 17.18
N TYR A 15 -5.39 22.74 17.03
CA TYR A 15 -4.77 23.68 18.01
C TYR A 15 -4.64 25.12 17.53
N THR A 16 -5.13 25.46 16.34
CA THR A 16 -4.98 26.79 15.75
C THR A 16 -6.32 27.43 15.40
N ASP A 17 -7.19 27.65 16.37
CA ASP A 17 -8.12 28.80 16.28
C ASP A 17 -8.61 29.27 17.66
N TYR A 18 -7.69 29.66 18.52
CA TYR A 18 -8.00 30.63 19.57
C TYR A 18 -7.59 32.02 19.08
N ARG A 19 -8.39 32.58 18.17
CA ARG A 19 -8.36 34.01 17.83
C ARG A 19 -8.71 34.82 19.08
N TRP A 20 -7.68 35.23 19.82
CA TRP A 20 -7.78 36.27 20.82
C TRP A 20 -8.13 37.60 20.13
N THR A 21 -9.41 37.93 20.06
CA THR A 21 -9.82 39.32 19.79
C THR A 21 -9.52 40.14 21.03
N VAL A 22 -8.32 40.72 21.08
CA VAL A 22 -7.95 41.75 22.06
C VAL A 22 -8.74 43.01 21.73
N ARG A 23 -9.95 43.11 22.29
CA ARG A 23 -10.72 44.35 22.30
C ARG A 23 -10.17 45.23 23.42
N GLN A 24 -9.23 46.12 23.10
CA GLN A 24 -8.79 47.15 24.03
C GLN A 24 -9.97 48.06 24.37
N LYS A 25 -10.50 47.97 25.59
CA LYS A 25 -11.34 49.00 26.19
C LYS A 25 -10.86 49.34 27.59
N SER A 26 -10.49 50.62 27.69
CA SER A 26 -10.26 51.54 28.82
C SER A 26 -9.84 51.03 30.20
N PRO A 27 -8.94 51.79 30.88
CA PRO A 27 -8.49 51.48 32.21
C PRO A 27 -9.44 52.08 33.24
N ARG A 28 -10.10 51.24 34.05
CA ARG A 28 -10.42 51.56 35.46
C ARG A 28 -11.12 50.39 36.16
N HIS A 29 -10.52 50.02 37.30
CA HIS A 29 -11.08 49.28 38.44
C HIS A 29 -11.04 47.74 38.47
N ARG A 30 -10.12 47.29 39.35
CA ARG A 30 -10.27 46.26 40.40
C ARG A 30 -10.34 44.78 39.98
N CYS A 31 -9.20 44.12 40.25
CA CYS A 31 -9.07 42.82 40.93
C CYS A 31 -10.16 41.78 40.70
N LEU A 32 -10.09 41.08 39.57
CA LEU A 32 -10.73 39.77 39.34
C LEU A 32 -9.77 38.80 38.63
N CYS A 33 -8.46 38.93 38.88
CA CYS A 33 -7.41 38.19 38.19
C CYS A 33 -6.95 36.95 38.98
N ASN A 34 -7.88 36.09 39.44
CA ASN A 34 -7.49 34.80 40.03
C ASN A 34 -8.54 33.67 39.95
N ARG A 35 -9.54 33.77 39.06
CA ARG A 35 -10.57 32.73 38.90
C ARG A 35 -10.82 32.30 37.45
N MET A 36 -9.77 32.30 36.64
CA MET A 36 -9.74 31.60 35.35
C MET A 36 -9.13 30.19 35.46
N LEU A 37 -9.12 29.64 36.67
CA LEU A 37 -9.19 28.20 36.95
C LEU A 37 -10.70 27.87 37.06
N ALA A 38 -11.37 27.07 36.25
CA ALA A 38 -10.97 26.17 35.20
C ALA A 38 -12.23 25.52 34.58
N PRO A 39 -12.25 25.15 33.29
CA PRO A 39 -13.07 24.02 32.84
C PRO A 39 -12.28 22.72 33.09
N ASN A 40 -11.97 22.43 34.36
CA ASN A 40 -11.14 21.29 34.81
C ASN A 40 -11.67 19.91 34.40
N GLY A 41 -12.93 19.82 33.97
CA GLY A 41 -13.50 18.54 33.56
C GLY A 41 -13.18 18.15 32.13
N LEU A 42 -13.09 19.12 31.20
CA LEU A 42 -13.15 18.79 29.78
C LEU A 42 -11.84 18.16 29.28
N MET A 43 -10.70 18.78 29.60
CA MET A 43 -9.39 18.22 29.24
C MET A 43 -9.12 16.87 29.92
N ALA A 44 -9.52 16.71 31.18
CA ALA A 44 -9.39 15.44 31.90
C ALA A 44 -10.23 14.33 31.25
N LYS A 45 -11.44 14.65 30.77
CA LYS A 45 -12.29 13.70 30.03
C LYS A 45 -11.66 13.29 28.71
N TYR A 46 -11.12 14.22 27.92
CA TYR A 46 -10.46 13.88 26.66
C TYR A 46 -9.24 12.98 26.86
N ALA A 47 -8.42 13.29 27.85
CA ALA A 47 -7.25 12.48 28.16
C ALA A 47 -7.62 11.08 28.68
N ALA A 48 -8.69 10.96 29.47
CA ALA A 48 -9.20 9.65 29.88
C ALA A 48 -9.69 8.81 28.70
N VAL A 49 -10.38 9.41 27.72
CA VAL A 49 -10.84 8.71 26.52
C VAL A 49 -9.67 8.18 25.70
N LEU A 50 -8.60 8.96 25.53
CA LEU A 50 -7.39 8.53 24.82
C LEU A 50 -6.69 7.36 25.53
N ALA A 51 -6.55 7.42 26.86
CA ALA A 51 -5.95 6.33 27.63
C ALA A 51 -6.78 5.02 27.53
N VAL A 52 -8.11 5.13 27.55
CA VAL A 52 -9.01 3.97 27.41
C VAL A 52 -8.97 3.39 25.99
N ALA A 53 -8.73 4.21 24.97
CA ALA A 53 -8.66 3.75 23.57
C ALA A 53 -7.50 2.78 23.31
N LEU A 54 -6.44 2.80 24.13
CA LEU A 54 -5.31 1.86 24.04
C LEU A 54 -5.59 0.49 24.70
N LEU A 55 -6.62 0.41 25.54
CA LEU A 55 -6.92 -0.79 26.33
C LEU A 55 -7.30 -2.01 25.47
N PRO A 56 -8.15 -1.89 24.42
CA PRO A 56 -8.47 -3.03 23.55
C PRO A 56 -7.24 -3.61 22.85
N GLN A 57 -6.30 -2.76 22.42
CA GLN A 57 -5.07 -3.20 21.77
C GLN A 57 -4.16 -3.93 22.75
N LEU A 58 -4.05 -3.43 23.99
CA LEU A 58 -3.31 -4.10 25.07
C LEU A 58 -3.92 -5.46 25.41
N VAL A 59 -5.24 -5.54 25.59
CA VAL A 59 -5.95 -6.79 25.88
C VAL A 59 -5.81 -7.79 24.73
N HIS A 60 -5.93 -7.33 23.49
CA HIS A 60 -5.77 -8.19 22.33
C HIS A 60 -4.35 -8.75 22.24
N SER A 61 -3.33 -7.91 22.40
CA SER A 61 -1.91 -8.32 22.39
C SER A 61 -1.59 -9.32 23.51
N LEU A 62 -2.15 -9.11 24.70
CA LEU A 62 -2.04 -10.05 25.82
C LEU A 62 -2.73 -11.40 25.54
N LYS A 63 -3.92 -11.37 24.92
CA LYS A 63 -4.73 -12.57 24.67
C LYS A 63 -4.18 -13.41 23.52
N THR A 64 -3.76 -12.80 22.43
CA THR A 64 -3.30 -13.52 21.23
C THR A 64 -1.83 -13.88 21.29
N ARG A 65 -1.05 -13.30 22.21
CA ARG A 65 0.41 -13.41 22.27
C ARG A 65 1.08 -13.15 20.93
N SER A 66 0.46 -12.32 20.08
CA SER A 66 0.94 -12.00 18.75
C SER A 66 1.07 -10.50 18.59
N THR A 67 2.31 -10.05 18.40
CA THR A 67 2.69 -8.64 18.24
C THR A 67 3.10 -8.29 16.81
N LYS A 68 2.70 -9.12 15.82
CA LYS A 68 3.08 -8.99 14.41
C LYS A 68 2.64 -7.68 13.76
N GLY A 69 1.54 -7.08 14.23
CA GLY A 69 1.02 -5.81 13.70
C GLY A 69 1.65 -4.55 14.29
N ILE A 70 2.54 -4.67 15.28
CA ILE A 70 3.11 -3.51 15.99
C ILE A 70 4.53 -3.26 15.49
N SER A 71 4.81 -2.07 14.97
CA SER A 71 6.16 -1.66 14.54
C SER A 71 6.97 -1.08 15.71
N TYR A 72 8.20 -1.57 15.91
CA TYR A 72 9.12 -1.04 16.92
C TYR A 72 9.47 0.43 16.69
N GLY A 73 9.78 0.79 15.45
CA GLY A 73 10.15 2.16 15.09
C GLY A 73 9.03 3.15 15.40
N TRP A 74 7.79 2.79 15.05
CA TRP A 74 6.62 3.62 15.35
C TRP A 74 6.39 3.76 16.87
N GLN A 75 6.49 2.67 17.63
CA GLN A 75 6.30 2.69 19.08
C GLN A 75 7.34 3.57 19.79
N LEU A 76 8.60 3.56 19.33
CA LEU A 76 9.66 4.39 19.88
C LEU A 76 9.44 5.88 19.59
N VAL A 77 9.05 6.23 18.35
CA VAL A 77 8.71 7.61 17.98
C VAL A 77 7.52 8.11 18.79
N TYR A 78 6.49 7.26 18.97
CA TYR A 78 5.33 7.60 19.79
C TYR A 78 5.72 7.86 21.25
N LEU A 79 6.48 6.96 21.86
CA LEU A 79 6.93 7.09 23.25
C LEU A 79 7.78 8.36 23.45
N PHE A 80 8.67 8.68 22.49
CA PHE A 80 9.45 9.91 22.51
C PHE A 80 8.56 11.17 22.47
N GLY A 81 7.55 11.19 21.60
CA GLY A 81 6.56 12.27 21.55
C GLY A 81 5.79 12.46 22.86
N LEU A 82 5.38 11.35 23.51
CA LEU A 82 4.71 11.40 24.81
C LEU A 82 5.63 11.99 25.90
N VAL A 83 6.91 11.62 25.93
CA VAL A 83 7.88 12.16 26.89
C VAL A 83 8.08 13.67 26.68
N LEU A 84 8.17 14.13 25.43
CA LEU A 84 8.25 15.57 25.13
C LEU A 84 7.00 16.34 25.57
N ASN A 85 5.81 15.80 25.29
CA ASN A 85 4.55 16.37 25.77
C ASN A 85 4.48 16.43 27.29
N PHE A 86 5.04 15.43 27.98
CA PHE A 86 5.07 15.37 29.43
C PHE A 86 5.94 16.49 30.01
N ILE A 87 7.14 16.68 29.45
CA ILE A 87 8.03 17.79 29.83
C ILE A 87 7.32 19.13 29.59
N TYR A 88 6.65 19.29 28.44
CA TYR A 88 5.88 20.50 28.14
C TYR A 88 4.77 20.76 29.17
N PHE A 89 3.97 19.75 29.53
CA PHE A 89 2.90 19.90 30.51
C PHE A 89 3.40 20.17 31.93
N LEU A 90 4.57 19.64 32.28
CA LEU A 90 5.27 20.03 33.51
C LEU A 90 5.68 21.51 33.50
N MET A 91 6.23 22.01 32.39
CA MET A 91 6.66 23.41 32.26
C MET A 91 5.49 24.39 32.44
N ILE A 92 4.32 24.08 31.86
CA ILE A 92 3.11 24.93 31.99
C ILE A 92 2.31 24.67 33.28
N LYS A 93 2.81 23.81 34.19
CA LYS A 93 2.17 23.44 35.46
C LYS A 93 0.74 22.89 35.31
N ALA A 94 0.44 22.21 34.19
CA ALA A 94 -0.87 21.64 33.93
C ALA A 94 -1.01 20.24 34.57
N THR A 95 -1.38 20.20 35.85
CA THR A 95 -1.41 18.97 36.68
C THR A 95 -2.25 17.84 36.10
N ALA A 96 -3.46 18.14 35.63
CA ALA A 96 -4.35 17.14 35.06
C ALA A 96 -3.77 16.50 33.78
N ALA A 97 -3.09 17.30 32.93
CA ALA A 97 -2.59 16.83 31.65
C ALA A 97 -1.38 15.91 31.80
N TRP A 98 -0.40 16.28 32.64
CA TRP A 98 0.76 15.40 32.84
C TRP A 98 0.39 14.15 33.63
N ALA A 99 -0.59 14.20 34.55
CA ALA A 99 -1.04 13.03 35.30
C ALA A 99 -1.63 11.93 34.39
N THR A 100 -2.48 12.30 33.43
CA THR A 100 -3.03 11.35 32.45
C THR A 100 -1.97 10.82 31.49
N LEU A 101 -1.04 11.70 31.09
CA LEU A 101 0.05 11.33 30.20
C LEU A 101 1.02 10.32 30.85
N THR A 102 1.22 10.39 32.18
CA THR A 102 1.98 9.37 32.92
C THR A 102 1.37 7.97 32.76
N ILE A 103 0.03 7.86 32.86
CA ILE A 103 -0.69 6.59 32.69
C ILE A 103 -0.49 6.05 31.27
N GLU A 104 -0.56 6.93 30.27
CA GLU A 104 -0.38 6.56 28.87
C GLU A 104 1.06 6.08 28.58
N VAL A 105 2.07 6.83 29.04
CA VAL A 105 3.48 6.44 28.94
C VAL A 105 3.73 5.08 29.60
N PHE A 106 3.11 4.82 30.75
CA PHE A 106 3.20 3.52 31.43
C PHE A 106 2.66 2.38 30.54
N PHE A 107 1.45 2.51 29.98
CA PHE A 107 0.88 1.47 29.12
C PHE A 107 1.67 1.28 27.82
N CYS A 108 2.15 2.36 27.20
CA CYS A 108 2.96 2.26 25.99
C CYS A 108 4.32 1.59 26.23
N THR A 109 4.94 1.86 27.38
CA THR A 109 6.20 1.22 27.79
C THR A 109 5.96 -0.27 28.10
N TRP A 110 4.86 -0.59 28.79
CA TRP A 110 4.48 -1.97 29.08
C TRP A 110 4.26 -2.77 27.78
N LEU A 111 3.53 -2.20 26.81
CA LEU A 111 3.33 -2.80 25.49
C LEU A 111 4.65 -3.08 24.76
N LEU A 112 5.60 -2.14 24.82
CA LEU A 112 6.91 -2.30 24.21
C LEU A 112 7.70 -3.44 24.86
N VAL A 113 7.69 -3.53 26.19
CA VAL A 113 8.34 -4.62 26.93
C VAL A 113 7.71 -5.98 26.61
N LEU A 114 6.38 -6.06 26.54
CA LEU A 114 5.68 -7.29 26.15
C LEU A 114 6.10 -7.73 24.74
N LYS A 115 6.17 -6.78 23.80
CA LYS A 115 6.60 -7.07 22.43
C LYS A 115 8.02 -7.60 22.37
N ILE A 116 8.97 -6.97 23.08
CA ILE A 116 10.36 -7.47 23.16
C ILE A 116 10.41 -8.89 23.72
N LYS A 117 9.60 -9.19 24.75
CA LYS A 117 9.54 -10.54 25.34
C LYS A 117 8.93 -11.57 24.38
N ILE A 118 7.83 -11.26 23.70
CA ILE A 118 7.17 -12.17 22.75
C ILE A 118 8.08 -12.46 21.56
N ASP A 119 8.60 -11.42 20.92
CA ASP A 119 9.46 -11.56 19.73
C ASP A 119 10.79 -12.28 20.10
N GLY A 120 11.29 -12.08 21.32
CA GLY A 120 12.45 -12.83 21.86
C GLY A 120 12.19 -14.32 22.07
N LEU A 121 10.98 -14.70 22.53
CA LEU A 121 10.59 -16.10 22.68
C LEU A 121 10.43 -16.81 21.32
N GLU A 122 9.89 -16.14 20.31
CA GLU A 122 9.79 -16.68 18.95
C GLU A 122 11.18 -16.93 18.32
N CYS A 123 12.17 -16.09 18.64
CA CYS A 123 13.54 -16.28 18.18
C CYS A 123 14.18 -17.53 18.84
N SER A 124 13.94 -17.72 20.15
CA SER A 124 14.45 -18.89 20.89
C SER A 124 13.87 -20.20 20.38
N SER A 125 12.56 -20.27 20.14
CA SER A 125 11.91 -21.51 19.65
C SER A 125 12.35 -21.89 18.25
N ARG A 126 12.60 -20.90 17.37
CA ARG A 126 13.12 -21.15 16.01
C ARG A 126 14.56 -21.67 16.03
N SER A 127 15.39 -21.19 16.97
CA SER A 127 16.75 -21.71 17.15
C SER A 127 16.76 -23.17 17.59
N GLU A 128 15.86 -23.57 18.49
CA GLU A 128 15.74 -24.97 18.94
C GLU A 128 15.22 -25.90 17.85
N ALA A 129 14.27 -25.43 17.03
CA ALA A 129 13.75 -26.22 15.90
C ALA A 129 14.85 -26.50 14.85
N ASN A 130 15.59 -25.46 14.44
CA ASN A 130 16.69 -25.62 13.49
C ASN A 130 17.82 -26.52 14.03
N ALA A 131 18.06 -26.53 15.35
CA ALA A 131 19.08 -27.40 15.95
C ALA A 131 18.71 -28.89 15.91
N LYS A 132 17.42 -29.23 16.00
CA LYS A 132 16.95 -30.62 15.94
C LYS A 132 17.05 -31.22 14.54
N ASP A 133 16.72 -30.43 13.51
CA ASP A 133 16.80 -30.88 12.11
C ASP A 133 18.23 -31.24 11.71
N ILE A 134 19.25 -30.54 12.24
CA ILE A 134 20.66 -30.83 11.97
C ILE A 134 21.15 -32.10 12.71
N SER A 135 20.49 -32.51 13.80
CA SER A 135 20.90 -33.67 14.60
C SER A 135 20.25 -34.99 14.18
N GLY A 136 19.26 -34.96 13.30
CA GLY A 136 18.50 -36.14 12.85
C GLY A 136 19.12 -36.92 11.69
N ASP A 137 20.24 -36.47 11.11
CA ASP A 137 20.85 -37.06 9.92
C ASP A 137 22.24 -37.64 10.20
N LYS A 138 22.35 -38.46 11.26
CA LYS A 138 23.63 -39.05 11.70
C LYS A 138 23.75 -40.56 11.55
N ASP A 139 22.75 -41.24 10.99
CA ASP A 139 22.79 -42.70 10.87
C ASP A 139 23.18 -43.25 9.48
N ASP A 140 23.36 -42.41 8.46
CA ASP A 140 23.76 -42.86 7.10
C ASP A 140 24.96 -42.08 6.51
N ALA A 141 26.09 -42.01 7.22
CA ALA A 141 27.32 -41.43 6.66
C ALA A 141 28.59 -42.18 7.06
N ALA A 142 28.72 -43.42 6.59
CA ALA A 142 29.98 -44.16 6.51
C ALA A 142 30.45 -44.34 5.07
N ALA A 143 30.47 -43.29 4.25
CA ALA A 143 31.26 -43.23 3.01
C ALA A 143 31.25 -41.82 2.40
N CYS A 144 32.23 -40.98 2.74
CA CYS A 144 33.03 -40.18 1.80
C CYS A 144 33.81 -39.12 2.57
N LYS A 145 35.11 -39.38 2.73
CA LYS A 145 36.09 -38.33 2.99
C LYS A 145 36.48 -37.70 1.65
N SER A 146 36.45 -36.36 1.63
CA SER A 146 37.24 -35.42 0.81
C SER A 146 36.38 -34.46 0.00
N GLY A 147 36.64 -33.16 0.14
CA GLY A 147 36.13 -32.15 -0.78
C GLY A 147 35.56 -30.92 -0.09
N HIS A 148 36.44 -30.14 0.54
CA HIS A 148 36.16 -28.75 0.83
C HIS A 148 36.15 -27.97 -0.50
N THR A 149 35.25 -27.00 -0.62
CA THR A 149 35.05 -25.95 -1.65
C THR A 149 34.11 -26.30 -2.81
N ASP A 150 32.90 -25.71 -2.79
CA ASP A 150 32.38 -24.80 -3.84
C ASP A 150 30.87 -24.58 -3.67
N LEU A 151 30.50 -23.55 -2.91
CA LEU A 151 29.12 -23.08 -2.76
C LEU A 151 28.71 -22.11 -3.88
N GLU A 152 29.61 -21.84 -4.83
CA GLU A 152 29.40 -20.96 -5.99
C GLU A 152 29.00 -21.72 -7.27
N SER A 153 29.24 -23.03 -7.34
CA SER A 153 28.91 -23.87 -8.49
C SER A 153 27.43 -24.29 -8.55
N LEU A 154 26.76 -24.37 -7.40
CA LEU A 154 25.33 -24.70 -7.30
C LEU A 154 24.41 -23.56 -7.79
N ASP A 155 24.82 -22.29 -7.64
CA ASP A 155 24.06 -21.14 -8.16
C ASP A 155 24.20 -21.02 -9.70
N LEU A 156 25.30 -21.54 -10.26
CA LEU A 156 25.56 -21.60 -11.69
C LEU A 156 24.81 -22.74 -12.38
N GLU A 157 24.71 -23.93 -11.76
CA GLU A 157 23.89 -25.02 -12.30
C GLU A 157 22.39 -24.67 -12.27
N LEU A 158 21.91 -24.02 -11.20
CA LEU A 158 20.51 -23.59 -11.10
C LEU A 158 20.15 -22.51 -12.14
N LYS A 159 21.05 -21.54 -12.38
CA LYS A 159 20.89 -20.55 -13.45
C LYS A 159 20.92 -21.18 -14.84
N SER A 160 21.87 -22.09 -15.11
CA SER A 160 21.96 -22.75 -16.41
C SER A 160 20.78 -23.67 -16.71
N GLY A 161 20.20 -24.30 -15.69
CA GLY A 161 18.97 -25.09 -15.80
C GLY A 161 17.75 -24.22 -16.11
N LEU A 162 17.67 -23.03 -15.50
CA LEU A 162 16.59 -22.07 -15.73
C LEU A 162 16.68 -21.40 -17.10
N ASP A 163 17.88 -21.03 -17.54
CA ASP A 163 18.12 -20.44 -18.87
C ASP A 163 17.86 -21.44 -20.00
N ASN A 164 18.20 -22.71 -19.81
CA ASN A 164 17.87 -23.78 -20.77
C ASN A 164 16.37 -24.13 -20.80
N ALA A 165 15.65 -23.96 -19.69
CA ALA A 165 14.20 -24.09 -19.67
C ALA A 165 13.50 -22.89 -20.35
N LEU A 166 14.01 -21.67 -20.13
CA LEU A 166 13.51 -20.45 -20.74
C LEU A 166 13.75 -20.41 -22.25
N ASN A 167 14.93 -20.82 -22.71
CA ASN A 167 15.26 -20.89 -24.14
C ASN A 167 14.46 -21.98 -24.87
N ARG A 168 14.15 -23.11 -24.21
CA ARG A 168 13.24 -24.12 -24.78
C ARG A 168 11.80 -23.63 -24.86
N ALA A 169 11.35 -22.80 -23.92
CA ALA A 169 10.04 -22.17 -23.97
C ALA A 169 9.93 -21.10 -25.07
N ILE A 170 11.03 -20.37 -25.33
CA ILE A 170 11.11 -19.35 -26.40
C ILE A 170 11.17 -20.01 -27.79
N CYS A 171 11.88 -21.14 -27.94
CA CYS A 171 11.92 -21.87 -29.22
C CYS A 171 10.59 -22.52 -29.64
N VAL A 172 9.62 -22.68 -28.73
CA VAL A 172 8.25 -23.14 -29.08
C VAL A 172 7.40 -22.00 -29.66
N VAL A 173 7.83 -20.74 -29.52
CA VAL A 173 7.09 -19.55 -29.99
C VAL A 173 7.62 -19.02 -31.33
N ASP A 174 8.84 -19.37 -31.75
CA ASP A 174 9.42 -18.94 -33.04
C ASP A 174 9.07 -19.85 -34.23
N GLY A 175 7.77 -20.08 -34.39
CA GLY A 175 7.17 -20.51 -35.64
C GLY A 175 6.93 -19.33 -36.59
N ASN A 176 8.01 -18.69 -37.04
CA ASN A 176 8.15 -17.99 -38.33
C ASN A 176 6.97 -17.09 -38.77
N VAL A 177 6.82 -15.89 -38.20
CA VAL A 177 6.12 -14.78 -38.87
C VAL A 177 6.81 -13.45 -38.56
N ASP A 178 7.34 -12.83 -39.61
CA ASP A 178 7.92 -11.49 -39.63
C ASP A 178 6.83 -10.43 -39.33
N LEU A 179 6.64 -10.12 -38.04
CA LEU A 179 5.48 -9.34 -37.53
C LEU A 179 5.85 -7.93 -37.06
N THR A 180 7.09 -7.47 -37.26
CA THR A 180 7.52 -6.16 -36.73
C THR A 180 7.24 -4.97 -37.65
N ARG A 181 6.85 -5.20 -38.92
CA ARG A 181 6.68 -4.12 -39.91
C ARG A 181 5.26 -3.76 -40.31
N ASN A 182 4.23 -4.38 -39.73
CA ASN A 182 2.83 -4.15 -40.16
C ASN A 182 1.80 -3.95 -39.03
N VAL A 183 2.23 -3.91 -37.76
CA VAL A 183 1.31 -3.75 -36.62
C VAL A 183 0.91 -2.29 -36.41
N ASP A 184 1.80 -1.33 -36.71
CA ASP A 184 1.47 0.10 -36.63
C ASP A 184 0.42 0.52 -37.68
N ASP A 185 0.41 -0.11 -38.85
CA ASP A 185 -0.55 0.17 -39.93
C ASP A 185 -1.93 -0.47 -39.70
N LEU A 186 -2.01 -1.58 -38.96
CA LEU A 186 -3.31 -2.18 -38.58
C LEU A 186 -4.02 -1.38 -37.47
N ILE A 187 -3.28 -0.60 -36.68
CA ILE A 187 -3.81 0.23 -35.59
C ILE A 187 -4.61 1.45 -36.13
N CYS A 188 -4.40 1.83 -37.39
CA CYS A 188 -5.07 2.99 -37.98
C CYS A 188 -6.48 2.70 -38.53
N LYS A 189 -6.86 1.42 -38.70
CA LYS A 189 -8.13 1.05 -39.36
C LYS A 189 -9.28 0.72 -38.41
N ASP A 190 -9.00 0.17 -37.24
CA ASP A 190 -10.03 -0.05 -36.21
C ASP A 190 -10.05 1.13 -35.25
N ALA A 191 -10.89 2.11 -35.61
CA ALA A 191 -11.09 3.37 -34.91
C ALA A 191 -11.32 3.19 -33.41
N ILE A 192 -10.23 3.20 -32.64
CA ILE A 192 -10.24 3.72 -31.28
C ILE A 192 -10.71 5.17 -31.45
N ARG A 193 -11.97 5.47 -31.14
CA ARG A 193 -12.38 6.83 -30.83
C ARG A 193 -11.71 7.22 -29.52
N PHE A 194 -10.40 7.48 -29.58
CA PHE A 194 -9.81 8.46 -28.70
C PHE A 194 -10.67 9.71 -28.91
N ARG A 195 -11.28 10.20 -27.84
CA ARG A 195 -11.87 11.53 -27.87
C ARG A 195 -10.68 12.48 -28.02
N HIS A 196 -10.30 12.68 -29.28
CA HIS A 196 -9.24 13.59 -29.68
C HIS A 196 -9.83 14.97 -29.42
N ASP A 197 -9.53 15.54 -28.26
CA ASP A 197 -9.62 16.98 -28.10
C ASP A 197 -8.62 17.56 -29.11
N SER A 198 -9.15 18.08 -30.21
CA SER A 198 -8.40 18.58 -31.37
C SER A 198 -7.58 19.83 -31.07
N THR A 199 -7.56 20.27 -29.81
CA THR A 199 -6.72 21.39 -29.34
C THR A 199 -5.37 20.96 -28.79
N ILE A 200 -5.12 19.65 -28.63
CA ILE A 200 -3.84 19.14 -28.12
C ILE A 200 -3.09 18.46 -29.28
N GLY A 201 -2.08 19.15 -29.81
CA GLY A 201 -1.21 18.68 -30.89
C GLY A 201 -0.42 17.40 -30.54
N PRO A 202 0.41 16.88 -31.47
CA PRO A 202 1.15 15.63 -31.30
C PRO A 202 1.91 15.68 -29.97
N TYR A 203 1.55 14.73 -29.10
CA TYR A 203 1.75 14.72 -27.66
C TYR A 203 3.17 15.11 -27.24
N THR A 204 3.40 16.41 -27.10
CA THR A 204 4.53 16.91 -26.34
C THR A 204 4.13 16.66 -24.89
N LEU A 205 4.53 15.50 -24.36
CA LEU A 205 4.56 15.25 -22.93
C LEU A 205 5.13 16.53 -22.31
N VAL A 206 4.32 17.25 -21.54
CA VAL A 206 4.81 18.37 -20.75
C VAL A 206 5.65 17.75 -19.65
N ASN A 207 6.88 17.37 -20.00
CA ASN A 207 7.89 16.84 -19.11
C ASN A 207 8.03 17.86 -17.97
N GLY A 208 7.49 17.50 -16.80
CA GLY A 208 7.58 18.32 -15.58
C GLY A 208 6.27 18.81 -14.97
N ALA A 209 5.10 18.73 -15.63
CA ALA A 209 3.85 19.24 -15.05
C ALA A 209 3.08 18.23 -14.17
N TYR A 210 3.26 16.93 -14.40
CA TYR A 210 2.52 15.87 -13.72
C TYR A 210 3.45 14.77 -13.23
N ARG A 211 3.14 14.19 -12.06
CA ARG A 211 3.93 13.11 -11.45
C ARG A 211 3.51 11.69 -11.88
N GLY A 212 2.38 11.54 -12.57
CA GLY A 212 1.86 10.24 -13.00
C GLY A 212 0.65 10.35 -13.90
N PHE A 213 0.27 9.22 -14.52
CA PHE A 213 -0.91 9.09 -15.39
C PHE A 213 -1.84 8.05 -14.81
N HIS A 214 -3.15 8.31 -14.92
CA HIS A 214 -4.18 7.39 -14.48
C HIS A 214 -5.00 6.95 -15.70
N ILE A 215 -4.94 5.66 -16.01
CA ILE A 215 -5.70 5.03 -17.09
C ILE A 215 -6.73 4.12 -16.47
N MET A 216 -7.99 4.27 -16.87
CA MET A 216 -9.08 3.39 -16.49
C MET A 216 -9.64 2.68 -17.73
N ILE A 217 -10.03 1.43 -17.57
CA ILE A 217 -10.60 0.57 -18.60
C ILE A 217 -11.90 0.01 -18.05
N ASP A 218 -13.02 0.36 -18.65
CA ASP A 218 -14.31 -0.24 -18.37
C ASP A 218 -14.61 -1.29 -19.44
N ALA A 219 -14.99 -2.48 -19.02
CA ALA A 219 -15.33 -3.60 -19.86
C ALA A 219 -16.75 -4.09 -19.56
N VAL A 220 -17.51 -4.38 -20.62
CA VAL A 220 -18.80 -5.06 -20.55
C VAL A 220 -18.72 -6.32 -21.40
N PHE A 221 -19.09 -7.46 -20.83
CA PHE A 221 -18.98 -8.79 -21.44
C PHE A 221 -20.22 -9.64 -21.12
N THR A 222 -20.42 -10.74 -21.84
CA THR A 222 -21.58 -11.62 -21.64
C THR A 222 -21.25 -13.01 -21.13
N ILE A 223 -19.96 -13.40 -21.16
CA ILE A 223 -19.52 -14.71 -20.70
C ILE A 223 -19.59 -14.85 -19.18
N GLU A 224 -19.77 -16.07 -18.71
CA GLU A 224 -19.55 -16.41 -17.30
C GLU A 224 -18.05 -16.58 -17.05
N LEU A 225 -17.54 -15.86 -16.05
CA LEU A 225 -16.13 -15.93 -15.68
C LEU A 225 -15.88 -17.06 -14.68
N PRO A 226 -14.74 -17.76 -14.78
CA PRO A 226 -14.38 -18.77 -13.81
C PRO A 226 -14.15 -18.13 -12.42
N PRO A 227 -14.43 -18.84 -11.32
CA PRO A 227 -14.26 -18.32 -9.95
C PRO A 227 -12.85 -17.82 -9.65
N GLU A 228 -11.83 -18.46 -10.24
CA GLU A 228 -10.42 -18.13 -10.10
C GLU A 228 -9.97 -16.90 -10.90
N PHE A 229 -10.80 -16.37 -11.80
CA PHE A 229 -10.41 -15.30 -12.72
C PHE A 229 -9.85 -14.06 -12.01
N GLY A 230 -10.35 -13.74 -10.82
CA GLY A 230 -9.84 -12.63 -10.02
C GLY A 230 -8.37 -12.81 -9.59
N ASN A 231 -7.99 -14.04 -9.22
CA ASN A 231 -6.62 -14.38 -8.85
C ASN A 231 -5.71 -14.42 -10.08
N ASP A 232 -6.21 -14.91 -11.21
CA ASP A 232 -5.47 -14.95 -12.46
C ASP A 232 -5.20 -13.53 -12.98
N LEU A 233 -6.21 -12.66 -12.92
CA LEU A 233 -6.06 -11.26 -13.30
C LEU A 233 -5.06 -10.53 -12.40
N LEU A 234 -5.11 -10.74 -11.08
CA LEU A 234 -4.11 -10.17 -10.15
C LEU A 234 -2.70 -10.65 -10.48
N THR A 235 -2.52 -11.95 -10.71
CA THR A 235 -1.24 -12.56 -11.08
C THR A 235 -0.69 -11.92 -12.35
N GLN A 236 -1.55 -11.75 -13.35
CA GLN A 236 -1.19 -11.11 -14.62
C GLN A 236 -0.85 -9.63 -14.45
N MET A 237 -1.63 -8.89 -13.65
CA MET A 237 -1.35 -7.48 -13.33
C MET A 237 0.05 -7.33 -12.72
N CYS A 238 0.38 -8.14 -11.71
CA CYS A 238 1.69 -8.12 -11.05
C CYS A 238 2.84 -8.52 -12.00
N ALA A 239 2.64 -9.54 -12.83
CA ALA A 239 3.62 -9.97 -13.81
C ALA A 239 3.91 -8.86 -14.85
N LEU A 240 2.87 -8.23 -15.40
CA LEU A 240 3.00 -7.14 -16.37
C LEU A 240 3.63 -5.89 -15.76
N ALA A 241 3.27 -5.54 -14.52
CA ALA A 241 3.92 -4.46 -13.78
C ALA A 241 5.44 -4.69 -13.69
N LYS A 242 5.86 -5.90 -13.29
CA LYS A 242 7.26 -6.28 -13.19
C LYS A 242 7.99 -6.23 -14.55
N ILE A 243 7.36 -6.70 -15.62
CA ILE A 243 7.91 -6.64 -17.00
C ILE A 243 8.17 -5.20 -17.43
N HIS A 244 7.27 -4.26 -17.07
CA HIS A 244 7.40 -2.84 -17.42
C HIS A 244 8.21 -2.03 -16.41
N GLY A 245 8.96 -2.68 -15.52
CA GLY A 245 9.84 -2.03 -14.55
C GLY A 245 9.09 -1.31 -13.42
N VAL A 246 7.85 -1.70 -13.15
CA VAL A 246 7.03 -1.14 -12.07
C VAL A 246 7.11 -2.09 -10.86
N ARG A 247 7.53 -1.55 -9.70
CA ARG A 247 7.66 -2.32 -8.47
C ARG A 247 6.29 -2.52 -7.81
N VAL A 248 5.90 -3.77 -7.61
CA VAL A 248 4.74 -4.17 -6.78
C VAL A 248 5.20 -4.26 -5.33
N VAL A 249 4.53 -3.53 -4.45
CA VAL A 249 4.82 -3.45 -3.00
C VAL A 249 3.94 -4.45 -2.23
N HIS A 250 2.69 -4.58 -2.64
CA HIS A 250 1.73 -5.49 -2.02
C HIS A 250 0.59 -5.79 -3.00
N ASP A 251 -0.01 -6.97 -2.91
CA ASP A 251 -1.12 -7.38 -3.76
C ASP A 251 -2.12 -8.24 -2.97
N HIS A 252 -3.40 -8.13 -3.35
CA HIS A 252 -4.48 -8.86 -2.71
C HIS A 252 -5.68 -8.97 -3.66
N ALA A 253 -6.30 -10.14 -3.71
CA ALA A 253 -7.59 -10.36 -4.35
C ALA A 253 -8.58 -10.93 -3.34
N GLU A 254 -9.81 -10.42 -3.38
CA GLU A 254 -10.94 -10.92 -2.62
C GLU A 254 -12.02 -11.35 -3.61
N ILE A 255 -12.46 -12.60 -3.51
CA ILE A 255 -13.51 -13.19 -4.36
C ILE A 255 -14.84 -13.13 -3.61
N PHE A 256 -15.90 -12.67 -4.27
CA PHE A 256 -17.25 -12.65 -3.72
C PHE A 256 -18.09 -13.76 -4.35
N ASP A 257 -18.60 -14.64 -3.51
CA ASP A 257 -19.50 -15.76 -3.84
C ASP A 257 -20.96 -15.50 -3.44
N GLY A 258 -21.23 -14.36 -2.79
CA GLY A 258 -22.55 -13.98 -2.28
C GLY A 258 -23.50 -13.41 -3.33
N THR A 259 -24.45 -12.59 -2.86
CA THR A 259 -25.55 -12.02 -3.67
C THR A 259 -25.09 -11.17 -4.85
N THR A 260 -23.85 -10.67 -4.81
CA THR A 260 -23.20 -9.94 -5.90
C THR A 260 -21.89 -10.65 -6.22
N PRO A 261 -21.92 -11.71 -7.06
CA PRO A 261 -20.73 -12.46 -7.38
C PRO A 261 -19.74 -11.60 -8.17
N GLY A 262 -18.45 -11.86 -7.98
CA GLY A 262 -17.39 -11.10 -8.61
C GLY A 262 -16.10 -11.13 -7.81
N PHE A 263 -15.26 -10.11 -8.00
CA PHE A 263 -14.02 -9.98 -7.23
C PHE A 263 -13.55 -8.52 -7.18
N VAL A 264 -12.69 -8.25 -6.20
CA VAL A 264 -11.78 -7.09 -6.23
C VAL A 264 -10.35 -7.61 -6.23
N ALA A 265 -9.52 -7.09 -7.12
CA ALA A 265 -8.09 -7.30 -7.13
C ALA A 265 -7.39 -5.95 -7.00
N VAL A 266 -6.38 -5.85 -6.15
CA VAL A 266 -5.59 -4.64 -5.96
C VAL A 266 -4.12 -4.99 -5.85
N ALA A 267 -3.27 -4.19 -6.47
CA ALA A 267 -1.84 -4.21 -6.26
C ALA A 267 -1.32 -2.78 -6.04
N LEU A 268 -0.68 -2.59 -4.89
CA LEU A 268 0.01 -1.37 -4.52
C LEU A 268 1.36 -1.34 -5.22
N LEU A 269 1.63 -0.22 -5.86
CA LEU A 269 2.87 0.05 -6.58
C LEU A 269 3.68 1.09 -5.82
N ASP A 270 4.94 1.34 -6.20
CA ASP A 270 5.67 2.48 -5.64
C ASP A 270 4.91 3.80 -5.91
N GLU A 271 4.49 4.45 -4.82
CA GLU A 271 3.74 5.72 -4.80
C GLU A 271 2.38 5.69 -5.55
N SER A 272 1.86 4.52 -5.92
CA SER A 272 0.70 4.39 -6.80
C SER A 272 -0.04 3.04 -6.70
N HIS A 273 -0.94 2.69 -7.63
CA HIS A 273 -1.75 1.46 -7.54
C HIS A 273 -2.30 0.99 -8.89
N MET A 274 -2.72 -0.27 -8.92
CA MET A 274 -3.62 -0.82 -9.93
C MET A 274 -4.71 -1.64 -9.25
N SER A 275 -5.95 -1.49 -9.68
CA SER A 275 -7.06 -2.32 -9.20
C SER A 275 -7.98 -2.79 -10.32
N ALA A 276 -8.72 -3.85 -10.02
CA ALA A 276 -9.79 -4.37 -10.84
C ALA A 276 -10.99 -4.67 -9.95
N HIS A 277 -12.17 -4.27 -10.40
CA HIS A 277 -13.45 -4.60 -9.77
C HIS A 277 -14.32 -5.29 -10.81
N CYS A 278 -14.82 -6.48 -10.47
CA CYS A 278 -15.69 -7.25 -11.34
C CYS A 278 -17.03 -7.49 -10.68
N TYR A 279 -18.10 -7.23 -11.43
CA TYR A 279 -19.48 -7.59 -11.10
C TYR A 279 -19.89 -8.68 -12.09
N SER A 280 -19.50 -9.93 -11.83
CA SER A 280 -19.63 -11.02 -12.80
C SER A 280 -21.10 -11.27 -13.17
N GLY A 281 -22.00 -11.18 -12.19
CA GLY A 281 -23.45 -11.29 -12.44
C GLY A 281 -24.05 -10.18 -13.31
N GLN A 282 -23.33 -9.08 -13.53
CA GLN A 282 -23.75 -8.00 -14.44
C GLN A 282 -22.93 -7.96 -15.73
N GLY A 283 -21.93 -8.84 -15.89
CA GLY A 283 -21.01 -8.80 -17.02
C GLY A 283 -20.19 -7.51 -17.10
N LYS A 284 -19.75 -6.97 -15.95
CA LYS A 284 -19.01 -5.70 -15.89
C LYS A 284 -17.68 -5.88 -15.17
N LEU A 285 -16.63 -5.28 -15.72
CA LEU A 285 -15.31 -5.22 -15.10
C LEU A 285 -14.72 -3.82 -15.30
N THR A 286 -14.22 -3.22 -14.24
CA THR A 286 -13.51 -1.94 -14.29
C THR A 286 -12.08 -2.17 -13.82
N PHE A 287 -11.11 -1.72 -14.60
CA PHE A 287 -9.68 -1.81 -14.28
C PHE A 287 -9.10 -0.40 -14.23
N ASP A 288 -8.27 -0.14 -13.24
CA ASP A 288 -7.55 1.11 -13.08
C ASP A 288 -6.05 0.83 -12.91
N VAL A 289 -5.24 1.68 -13.53
CA VAL A 289 -3.81 1.73 -13.29
C VAL A 289 -3.37 3.17 -13.22
N PHE A 290 -2.81 3.51 -12.07
CA PHE A 290 -2.12 4.74 -11.81
C PHE A 290 -0.67 4.40 -11.55
N THR A 291 0.26 4.98 -12.29
CA THR A 291 1.67 4.89 -11.90
C THR A 291 2.31 6.26 -11.79
N THR A 292 3.00 6.48 -10.67
CA THR A 292 3.90 7.60 -10.43
C THR A 292 5.33 7.08 -10.55
N CYS A 293 5.66 6.48 -11.68
CA CYS A 293 7.02 6.02 -11.91
C CYS A 293 7.90 7.26 -11.96
N GLY A 294 8.71 7.50 -10.92
CA GLY A 294 9.52 8.71 -10.69
C GLY A 294 10.42 9.24 -11.81
N ALA A 295 10.33 8.73 -13.04
CA ALA A 295 10.80 9.39 -14.25
C ALA A 295 10.10 8.97 -15.57
N ASN A 296 9.27 7.91 -15.63
CA ASN A 296 8.73 7.43 -16.91
C ASN A 296 7.22 7.12 -16.90
N PRO A 297 6.37 8.04 -17.40
CA PRO A 297 4.94 7.81 -17.52
C PRO A 297 4.53 6.74 -18.54
N ASP A 298 5.43 6.31 -19.43
CA ASP A 298 5.10 5.32 -20.45
C ASP A 298 4.85 3.93 -19.85
N CYS A 299 5.41 3.64 -18.67
CA CYS A 299 5.17 2.38 -17.97
C CYS A 299 3.67 2.19 -17.67
N THR A 300 2.94 3.23 -17.25
CA THR A 300 1.47 3.15 -17.04
C THR A 300 0.78 2.68 -18.31
N ARG A 301 1.14 3.26 -19.47
CA ARG A 301 0.51 2.98 -20.75
C ARG A 301 0.79 1.56 -21.21
N LYS A 302 2.03 1.08 -21.03
CA LYS A 302 2.42 -0.29 -21.39
C LYS A 302 1.70 -1.33 -20.53
N VAL A 303 1.60 -1.10 -19.21
CA VAL A 303 0.83 -1.96 -18.30
C VAL A 303 -0.64 -1.98 -18.70
N ALA A 304 -1.27 -0.82 -18.88
CA ALA A 304 -2.67 -0.72 -19.29
C ALA A 304 -2.94 -1.43 -20.63
N ARG A 305 -2.06 -1.26 -21.60
CA ARG A 305 -2.14 -1.90 -22.92
C ARG A 305 -2.09 -3.42 -22.80
N ASP A 306 -1.15 -3.96 -22.02
CA ASP A 306 -0.97 -5.41 -21.94
C ASP A 306 -2.06 -6.07 -21.08
N VAL A 307 -2.56 -5.39 -20.05
CA VAL A 307 -3.76 -5.81 -19.32
C VAL A 307 -4.98 -5.80 -20.24
N LEU A 308 -5.16 -4.78 -21.09
CA LEU A 308 -6.23 -4.76 -22.07
C LEU A 308 -6.14 -5.95 -23.04
N PHE A 309 -4.94 -6.31 -23.50
CA PHE A 309 -4.76 -7.50 -24.34
C PHE A 309 -5.12 -8.79 -23.59
N TYR A 310 -4.77 -8.90 -22.31
CA TYR A 310 -5.20 -10.02 -21.48
C TYR A 310 -6.72 -10.08 -21.36
N LEU A 311 -7.38 -8.96 -21.08
CA LEU A 311 -8.84 -8.89 -21.00
C LEU A 311 -9.52 -9.25 -22.32
N ARG A 312 -8.99 -8.80 -23.47
CA ARG A 312 -9.52 -9.14 -24.81
C ARG A 312 -9.45 -10.63 -25.13
N ARG A 313 -8.44 -11.33 -24.62
CA ARG A 313 -8.31 -12.78 -24.82
C ARG A 313 -9.27 -13.56 -23.95
N ASN A 314 -9.61 -13.04 -22.77
CA ASN A 314 -10.33 -13.81 -21.76
C ASN A 314 -11.80 -13.41 -21.56
N LEU A 315 -12.24 -12.20 -21.97
CA LEU A 315 -13.64 -11.75 -21.78
C LEU A 315 -14.59 -12.07 -22.95
N GLY A 316 -14.12 -12.82 -23.95
CA GLY A 316 -14.90 -13.17 -25.14
C GLY A 316 -14.84 -12.11 -26.25
N GLY A 317 -15.20 -12.52 -27.47
CA GLY A 317 -15.09 -11.67 -28.67
C GLY A 317 -16.15 -10.56 -28.77
N ASP A 318 -17.22 -10.65 -27.98
CA ASP A 318 -18.31 -9.68 -27.92
C ASP A 318 -18.11 -8.61 -26.84
N ALA A 319 -17.05 -8.73 -26.04
CA ALA A 319 -16.72 -7.77 -25.00
C ALA A 319 -16.46 -6.37 -25.57
N LYS A 320 -17.04 -5.35 -24.91
CA LYS A 320 -16.89 -3.93 -25.26
C LYS A 320 -16.02 -3.24 -24.24
N TYR A 321 -15.11 -2.39 -24.71
CA TYR A 321 -14.13 -1.71 -23.88
C TYR A 321 -14.25 -0.19 -24.04
N GLN A 322 -14.17 0.53 -22.94
CA GLN A 322 -14.09 1.98 -22.90
C GLN A 322 -12.84 2.39 -22.11
N ILE A 323 -11.95 3.14 -22.75
CA ILE A 323 -10.67 3.55 -22.14
C ILE A 323 -10.78 5.03 -21.77
N HIS A 324 -10.50 5.32 -20.51
CA HIS A 324 -10.50 6.66 -19.95
C HIS A 324 -9.08 7.05 -19.56
N HIS A 325 -8.68 8.26 -19.96
CA HIS A 325 -7.42 8.87 -19.55
C HIS A 325 -7.75 10.07 -18.67
N LEU A 326 -7.40 9.99 -17.39
CA LEU A 326 -7.41 11.17 -16.53
C LEU A 326 -6.02 11.81 -16.59
N VAL A 327 -5.94 12.91 -17.33
CA VAL A 327 -4.85 13.87 -17.16
C VAL A 327 -5.19 14.67 -15.90
N PRO A 328 -4.29 14.79 -14.90
CA PRO A 328 -4.54 15.61 -13.73
C PRO A 328 -4.90 17.03 -14.18
N LEU A 329 -6.01 17.57 -13.68
CA LEU A 329 -6.41 18.94 -13.98
C LEU A 329 -5.26 19.89 -13.60
N ARG A 330 -4.81 20.74 -14.53
CA ARG A 330 -3.80 21.77 -14.21
C ARG A 330 -4.28 22.55 -12.99
N PRO A 331 -3.41 22.86 -12.00
CA PRO A 331 -3.71 23.95 -11.11
C PRO A 331 -3.84 25.19 -11.99
N VAL A 332 -5.06 25.75 -12.05
CA VAL A 332 -5.29 27.04 -12.68
C VAL A 332 -4.55 28.06 -11.82
N HIS A 333 -3.30 28.36 -12.18
CA HIS A 333 -2.68 29.60 -11.75
C HIS A 333 -3.47 30.73 -12.38
N LYS A 334 -4.53 31.18 -11.69
CA LYS A 334 -5.04 32.52 -11.84
C LYS A 334 -3.92 33.43 -11.36
N GLY A 335 -3.08 33.88 -12.29
CA GLY A 335 -2.25 35.05 -12.07
C GLY A 335 -3.17 36.21 -11.75
N ILE A 336 -3.27 36.53 -10.46
CA ILE A 336 -3.71 37.85 -10.04
C ILE A 336 -2.51 38.75 -10.32
N GLY A 337 -2.59 39.50 -11.42
CA GLY A 337 -1.69 40.62 -11.64
C GLY A 337 -1.93 41.63 -10.53
N TYR A 338 -0.87 41.95 -9.80
CA TYR A 338 -0.74 43.17 -9.00
C TYR A 338 0.34 44.03 -9.63
#